data_AF-A0A8B5WF39-F1
#
_entry.id   AF-A0A8B5WF39-F1
#
_cell.length_a   1.000
_cell.length_b   1.000
_cell.length_c   1.000
_cell.angle_alpha   90.00
_cell.angle_beta   90.00
_cell.angle_gamma   90.00
#
_symmetry.space_group_name_H-M   'P 1'
#
loop_
_entity.id
_entity.type
_entity.pdbx_description
1 polymer ?
#
loop_
_entity_poly.entity_id
_entity_poly.type
_entity_poly.pdbx_seq_one_letter_code
_entity_poly.pdbx_strand_id
1 'polypeptide(L)'
;MNTLSLIGRTAPLFAHDITRHEAELSERVAASRFLVIGGAGSIGQAVAREIFKRNPRVLHVVDISENNMVELVRDIRSTLGYIDGDFRTFAIDCGGREFAALMAAHAGYDYVLNLSALKHVRSEKDPFTLMRMIEVNILNTIATIAQARDKGARKYFCVSTDKAANPVNMMGASKRIMEMFLMRESASLPISTARFANVAFSDGSLLHGFNQRFAKRQPISAPNDVRRYFVTPQESGELCLSSCLLGENRDIFFPKLSEALHLTRFSDIAVRYLENLGFQPHECESEDEARGRAGELIAQKKWPVYFFASDTTGEKDFEEFFIEGQDLDLERFETMGVIRNPAEYDTALLEHFLAEIERIRARPTWDKPELVALFNRMIPEFQHFETGKYLDGRM
;
A
#
# COMPACT_ATOMS: atom_id res chain seq x y z
N MET A 1 16.08 6.78 -15.12
CA MET A 1 15.33 7.94 -14.59
C MET A 1 15.34 7.85 -13.07
N ASN A 2 15.73 8.91 -12.36
CA ASN A 2 15.81 8.88 -10.90
C ASN A 2 14.43 9.24 -10.32
N THR A 3 13.79 8.34 -9.57
CA THR A 3 12.48 8.60 -8.98
C THR A 3 12.49 9.80 -8.03
N LEU A 4 13.59 10.04 -7.31
CA LEU A 4 13.72 11.17 -6.39
C LEU A 4 13.57 12.51 -7.12
N SER A 5 14.24 12.69 -8.27
CA SER A 5 14.18 13.95 -9.01
C SER A 5 12.78 14.24 -9.56
N LEU A 6 12.03 13.21 -9.94
CA LEU A 6 10.65 13.35 -10.41
C LEU A 6 9.73 13.87 -9.31
N ILE A 7 9.89 13.36 -8.10
CA ILE A 7 9.12 13.77 -6.93
C ILE A 7 9.73 15.00 -6.21
N GLY A 8 10.68 15.68 -6.85
CA GLY A 8 11.21 16.97 -6.37
C GLY A 8 12.24 16.84 -5.24
N ARG A 9 12.83 15.67 -5.04
CA ARG A 9 13.80 15.41 -3.97
C ARG A 9 15.17 15.03 -4.53
N THR A 10 16.21 15.29 -3.74
CA THR A 10 17.61 14.97 -4.09
C THR A 10 18.21 13.87 -3.21
N ALA A 11 17.55 13.52 -2.10
CA ALA A 11 18.01 12.52 -1.15
C ALA A 11 16.86 11.63 -0.64
N PRO A 12 17.15 10.37 -0.23
CA PRO A 12 16.19 9.49 0.43
C PRO A 12 15.78 10.00 1.81
N LEU A 13 14.55 9.72 2.23
CA LEU A 13 13.99 10.15 3.52
C LEU A 13 14.65 9.47 4.70
N PHE A 14 14.84 8.14 4.61
CA PHE A 14 15.18 7.32 5.77
C PHE A 14 16.67 6.97 5.88
N ALA A 15 17.52 7.59 5.07
CA ALA A 15 18.93 7.24 4.98
C ALA A 15 19.64 7.29 6.34
N HIS A 16 19.31 8.27 7.19
CA HIS A 16 19.89 8.38 8.53
C HIS A 16 19.49 7.20 9.42
N ASP A 17 18.19 6.97 9.61
CA ASP A 17 17.68 5.91 10.49
C ASP A 17 18.11 4.51 10.00
N ILE A 18 18.08 4.28 8.68
CA ILE A 18 18.53 3.00 8.11
C ILE A 18 20.02 2.79 8.37
N THR A 19 20.87 3.81 8.15
CA THR A 19 22.30 3.69 8.43
C THR A 19 22.56 3.43 9.91
N ARG A 20 21.84 4.12 10.81
CA ARG A 20 21.97 3.98 12.26
C ARG A 20 21.60 2.58 12.75
N HIS A 21 20.60 1.95 12.15
CA HIS A 21 20.10 0.63 12.56
C HIS A 21 20.55 -0.52 11.64
N GLU A 22 21.43 -0.28 10.67
CA GLU A 22 21.78 -1.28 9.65
C GLU A 22 22.33 -2.58 10.24
N ALA A 23 23.22 -2.49 11.24
CA ALA A 23 23.80 -3.66 11.88
C ALA A 23 22.73 -4.53 12.57
N GLU A 24 21.81 -3.90 13.31
CA GLU A 24 20.70 -4.58 13.99
C GLU A 24 19.71 -5.19 12.99
N LEU A 25 19.35 -4.44 11.94
CA LEU A 25 18.46 -4.93 10.88
C LEU A 25 19.07 -6.14 10.17
N SER A 26 20.35 -6.06 9.77
CA SER A 26 21.05 -7.14 9.11
C SER A 26 21.16 -8.40 9.99
N GLU A 27 21.52 -8.25 11.27
CA GLU A 27 21.59 -9.39 12.20
C GLU A 27 20.23 -10.07 12.38
N ARG A 28 19.17 -9.27 12.62
CA ARG A 28 17.81 -9.80 12.80
C ARG A 28 17.32 -10.51 11.53
N VAL A 29 17.56 -9.94 10.35
CA VAL A 29 17.17 -10.57 9.09
C VAL A 29 17.92 -11.87 8.87
N ALA A 30 19.25 -11.86 8.99
CA ALA A 30 20.08 -13.03 8.76
C ALA A 30 19.78 -14.20 9.72
N ALA A 31 19.20 -13.94 10.89
CA ALA A 31 18.80 -14.96 11.85
C ALA A 31 17.37 -15.50 11.67
N SER A 32 16.55 -14.93 10.78
CA SER A 32 15.09 -15.08 10.82
C SER A 32 14.46 -15.64 9.54
N ARG A 33 13.23 -16.14 9.69
CA ARG A 33 12.37 -16.66 8.60
C ARG A 33 11.22 -15.69 8.33
N PHE A 34 11.07 -15.28 7.07
CA PHE A 34 10.10 -14.29 6.63
C PHE A 34 9.07 -14.89 5.67
N LEU A 35 7.81 -14.52 5.86
CA LEU A 35 6.75 -14.69 4.86
C LEU A 35 6.22 -13.30 4.45
N VAL A 36 6.25 -13.01 3.15
CA VAL A 36 5.72 -11.77 2.58
C VAL A 36 4.48 -12.09 1.73
N ILE A 37 3.30 -11.78 2.24
CA ILE A 37 1.99 -11.93 1.57
C ILE A 37 1.67 -10.65 0.80
N GLY A 38 1.18 -10.76 -0.43
CA GLY A 38 1.08 -9.62 -1.37
C GLY A 38 2.46 -9.15 -1.84
N GLY A 39 3.43 -10.06 -1.86
CA GLY A 39 4.84 -9.73 -2.07
C GLY A 39 5.21 -9.38 -3.51
N ALA A 40 4.33 -9.63 -4.48
CA ALA A 40 4.54 -9.21 -5.87
C ALA A 40 3.89 -7.85 -6.17
N GLY A 41 3.16 -7.23 -5.23
CA GLY A 41 2.74 -5.83 -5.32
C GLY A 41 3.89 -4.86 -5.07
N SER A 42 3.77 -3.58 -5.46
CA SER A 42 4.90 -2.64 -5.45
C SER A 42 5.61 -2.48 -4.09
N ILE A 43 4.87 -2.41 -2.99
CA ILE A 43 5.45 -2.32 -1.63
C ILE A 43 5.97 -3.70 -1.18
N GLY A 44 5.25 -4.76 -1.55
CA GLY A 44 5.66 -6.15 -1.32
C GLY A 44 7.02 -6.47 -1.92
N GLN A 45 7.24 -6.07 -3.17
CA GLN A 45 8.51 -6.23 -3.86
C GLN A 45 9.62 -5.42 -3.16
N ALA A 46 9.32 -4.17 -2.78
CA ALA A 46 10.29 -3.31 -2.09
C ALA A 46 10.73 -3.91 -0.75
N VAL A 47 9.80 -4.36 0.10
CA VAL A 47 10.16 -4.97 1.40
C VAL A 47 10.82 -6.34 1.21
N ALA A 48 10.40 -7.14 0.22
CA ALA A 48 11.05 -8.41 -0.09
C ALA A 48 12.53 -8.18 -0.50
N ARG A 49 12.83 -7.13 -1.26
CA ARG A 49 14.20 -6.74 -1.60
C ARG A 49 15.00 -6.26 -0.39
N GLU A 50 14.39 -5.46 0.49
CA GLU A 50 15.01 -5.01 1.74
C GLU A 50 15.36 -6.17 2.67
N ILE A 51 14.54 -7.22 2.70
CA ILE A 51 14.84 -8.47 3.42
C ILE A 51 15.92 -9.25 2.67
N PHE A 52 15.75 -9.50 1.36
CA PHE A 52 16.66 -10.34 0.57
C PHE A 52 18.11 -9.85 0.62
N LYS A 53 18.34 -8.54 0.49
CA LYS A 53 19.70 -7.96 0.50
C LYS A 53 20.45 -8.13 1.83
N ARG A 54 19.76 -8.55 2.90
CA ARG A 54 20.31 -8.82 4.24
C ARG A 54 20.40 -10.32 4.56
N ASN A 55 20.40 -11.17 3.53
CA ASN A 55 20.68 -12.62 3.59
C ASN A 55 19.83 -13.41 4.63
N PRO A 56 18.49 -13.44 4.51
CA PRO A 56 17.61 -14.11 5.46
C PRO A 56 17.79 -15.63 5.45
N ARG A 57 17.45 -16.31 6.55
CA ARG A 57 17.44 -17.79 6.58
C ARG A 57 16.37 -18.37 5.65
N VAL A 58 15.20 -17.75 5.65
CA VAL A 58 14.07 -18.10 4.78
C VAL A 58 13.38 -16.82 4.37
N LEU A 59 13.10 -16.67 3.08
CA LEU A 59 12.21 -15.65 2.55
C LEU A 59 11.23 -16.30 1.58
N HIS A 60 10.00 -16.46 2.02
CA HIS A 60 8.91 -16.93 1.18
C HIS A 60 8.00 -15.77 0.78
N VAL A 61 7.66 -15.71 -0.51
CA VAL A 61 6.83 -14.65 -1.08
C VAL A 61 5.56 -15.24 -1.66
N VAL A 62 4.41 -14.72 -1.26
CA VAL A 62 3.08 -15.17 -1.71
C VAL A 62 2.36 -14.01 -2.39
N ASP A 63 1.84 -14.23 -3.58
CA ASP A 63 0.98 -13.28 -4.29
C ASP A 63 0.12 -14.05 -5.31
N ILE A 64 -1.00 -13.48 -5.77
CA ILE A 64 -1.81 -14.07 -6.83
C ILE A 64 -1.25 -13.78 -8.23
N SER A 65 -0.41 -12.75 -8.38
CA SER A 65 0.13 -12.33 -9.67
C SER A 65 1.41 -13.09 -10.01
N GLU A 66 1.30 -14.16 -10.81
CA GLU A 66 2.48 -14.89 -11.31
C GLU A 66 3.41 -14.00 -12.14
N ASN A 67 2.85 -13.09 -12.95
CA ASN A 67 3.63 -12.21 -13.82
C ASN A 67 4.50 -11.24 -13.02
N ASN A 68 3.91 -10.60 -12.00
CA ASN A 68 4.68 -9.70 -11.13
C ASN A 68 5.68 -10.49 -10.27
N MET A 69 5.37 -11.75 -9.93
CA MET A 69 6.30 -12.61 -9.20
C MET A 69 7.54 -12.95 -10.05
N VAL A 70 7.34 -13.23 -11.35
CA VAL A 70 8.45 -13.42 -12.29
C VAL A 70 9.33 -12.17 -12.35
N GLU A 71 8.72 -10.98 -12.42
CA GLU A 71 9.45 -9.73 -12.44
C GLU A 71 10.25 -9.52 -11.15
N LEU A 72 9.65 -9.72 -9.98
CA LEU A 72 10.33 -9.65 -8.69
C LEU A 72 11.58 -10.54 -8.64
N VAL A 73 11.45 -11.81 -9.05
CA VAL A 73 12.57 -12.77 -9.03
C VAL A 73 13.68 -12.35 -10.00
N ARG A 74 13.33 -11.86 -11.19
CA ARG A 74 14.32 -11.37 -12.16
C ARG A 74 15.04 -10.13 -11.67
N ASP A 75 14.30 -9.18 -11.11
CA ASP A 75 14.84 -7.94 -10.55
C ASP A 75 15.80 -8.22 -9.37
N ILE A 76 15.42 -9.12 -8.46
CA ILE A 76 16.29 -9.58 -7.37
C ILE A 76 17.56 -10.23 -7.92
N ARG A 77 17.44 -11.20 -8.83
CA ARG A 77 18.61 -11.93 -9.35
C ARG A 77 19.57 -11.04 -10.14
N SER A 78 19.03 -10.06 -10.85
CA SER A 78 19.83 -9.15 -11.67
C SER A 78 20.55 -8.08 -10.84
N THR A 79 20.00 -7.73 -9.67
CA THR A 79 20.56 -6.66 -8.82
C THR A 79 21.34 -7.18 -7.61
N LEU A 80 20.81 -8.21 -6.95
CA LEU A 80 21.28 -8.72 -5.65
C LEU A 80 21.86 -10.15 -5.75
N GLY A 81 21.57 -10.87 -6.83
CA GLY A 81 22.08 -12.22 -7.05
C GLY A 81 21.31 -13.28 -6.26
N TYR A 82 22.04 -14.09 -5.49
CA TYR A 82 21.55 -15.27 -4.78
C TYR A 82 21.98 -15.21 -3.32
N ILE A 83 21.21 -15.88 -2.45
CA ILE A 83 21.49 -16.02 -1.02
C ILE A 83 21.67 -17.50 -0.66
N ASP A 84 22.26 -17.76 0.50
CA ASP A 84 22.43 -19.13 1.02
C ASP A 84 21.13 -19.68 1.65
N GLY A 85 20.22 -18.78 2.07
CA GLY A 85 18.94 -19.12 2.68
C GLY A 85 17.88 -19.65 1.70
N ASP A 86 16.76 -20.12 2.24
CA ASP A 86 15.65 -20.65 1.46
C ASP A 86 14.78 -19.51 0.89
N PHE A 87 15.00 -19.17 -0.38
CA PHE A 87 14.17 -18.20 -1.11
C PHE A 87 13.20 -18.90 -2.06
N ARG A 88 11.89 -18.74 -1.82
CA ARG A 88 10.83 -19.32 -2.67
C ARG A 88 9.68 -18.36 -2.89
N THR A 89 9.00 -18.55 -4.00
CA THR A 89 7.84 -17.74 -4.40
C THR A 89 6.66 -18.64 -4.73
N PHE A 90 5.46 -18.24 -4.33
CA PHE A 90 4.23 -19.01 -4.52
C PHE A 90 3.14 -18.11 -5.11
N ALA A 91 2.64 -18.49 -6.29
CA ALA A 91 1.57 -17.78 -6.98
C ALA A 91 0.19 -18.29 -6.53
N ILE A 92 -0.24 -17.92 -5.31
CA ILE A 92 -1.46 -18.42 -4.66
C ILE A 92 -2.20 -17.32 -3.89
N ASP A 93 -3.50 -17.51 -3.69
CA ASP A 93 -4.33 -16.62 -2.86
C ASP A 93 -4.17 -16.97 -1.37
N CYS A 94 -3.89 -15.98 -0.52
CA CYS A 94 -3.73 -16.16 0.92
C CYS A 94 -5.04 -16.49 1.65
N GLY A 95 -6.19 -16.26 1.02
CA GLY A 95 -7.50 -16.72 1.49
C GLY A 95 -7.86 -18.13 1.00
N GLY A 96 -7.04 -18.74 0.15
CA GLY A 96 -7.30 -20.04 -0.49
C GLY A 96 -6.84 -21.25 0.32
N ARG A 97 -7.36 -22.44 -0.04
CA ARG A 97 -6.97 -23.72 0.57
C ARG A 97 -5.49 -24.06 0.34
N GLU A 98 -4.93 -23.62 -0.78
CA GLU A 98 -3.54 -23.83 -1.17
C GLU A 98 -2.59 -23.12 -0.20
N PHE A 99 -2.95 -21.92 0.25
CA PHE A 99 -2.20 -21.20 1.28
C PHE A 99 -2.28 -21.90 2.64
N ALA A 100 -3.46 -22.38 3.03
CA ALA A 100 -3.60 -23.16 4.26
C ALA A 100 -2.75 -24.45 4.23
N ALA A 101 -2.68 -25.13 3.09
CA ALA A 101 -1.81 -26.30 2.90
C ALA A 101 -0.31 -25.93 2.99
N LEU A 102 0.09 -24.79 2.40
CA LEU A 102 1.45 -24.27 2.52
C LEU A 102 1.81 -23.99 3.99
N MET A 103 0.94 -23.30 4.72
CA MET A 103 1.15 -22.97 6.14
C MET A 103 1.18 -24.25 7.01
N ALA A 104 0.35 -25.24 6.70
CA ALA A 104 0.35 -26.53 7.40
C ALA A 104 1.67 -27.29 7.22
N ALA A 105 2.19 -27.33 5.99
CA ALA A 105 3.43 -28.05 5.64
C ALA A 105 4.71 -27.38 6.16
N HIS A 106 4.68 -26.07 6.44
CA HIS A 106 5.86 -25.32 6.91
C HIS A 106 6.00 -25.32 8.44
N ALA A 107 7.25 -25.21 8.91
CA ALA A 107 7.61 -25.12 10.34
C ALA A 107 7.34 -23.73 10.97
N GLY A 108 6.53 -22.89 10.31
CA GLY A 108 6.28 -21.50 10.72
C GLY A 108 7.33 -20.49 10.25
N TYR A 109 7.06 -19.22 10.53
CA TYR A 109 7.90 -18.06 10.19
C TYR A 109 8.08 -17.21 11.44
N ASP A 110 9.21 -16.51 11.57
CA ASP A 110 9.44 -15.61 12.71
C ASP A 110 8.70 -14.28 12.48
N TYR A 111 8.67 -13.80 11.24
CA TYR A 111 7.99 -12.59 10.83
C TYR A 111 7.07 -12.86 9.64
N VAL A 112 5.81 -12.45 9.76
CA VAL A 112 4.83 -12.48 8.66
C VAL A 112 4.44 -11.05 8.31
N LEU A 113 4.67 -10.66 7.05
CA LEU A 113 4.35 -9.34 6.52
C LEU A 113 3.20 -9.49 5.52
N ASN A 114 2.08 -8.81 5.74
CA ASN A 114 0.95 -8.77 4.82
C ASN A 114 0.78 -7.40 4.17
N LEU A 115 1.11 -7.36 2.88
CA LEU A 115 1.06 -6.22 1.99
C LEU A 115 -0.09 -6.35 0.97
N SER A 116 -0.88 -7.43 1.06
CA SER A 116 -2.00 -7.67 0.14
C SER A 116 -3.19 -6.76 0.47
N ALA A 117 -3.82 -6.22 -0.58
CA ALA A 117 -5.01 -5.38 -0.43
C ALA A 117 -5.75 -5.20 -1.77
N LEU A 118 -7.06 -4.95 -1.68
CA LEU A 118 -7.76 -4.17 -2.70
C LEU A 118 -7.68 -2.70 -2.30
N LYS A 119 -6.88 -1.92 -3.04
CA LYS A 119 -6.51 -0.54 -2.68
C LYS A 119 -7.19 0.58 -3.47
N HIS A 120 -7.89 0.26 -4.55
CA HIS A 120 -8.49 1.27 -5.42
C HIS A 120 -9.88 1.66 -4.93
N VAL A 121 -10.16 2.95 -4.76
CA VAL A 121 -11.47 3.46 -4.29
C VAL A 121 -12.62 2.95 -5.16
N ARG A 122 -12.46 2.96 -6.49
CA ARG A 122 -13.43 2.40 -7.46
C ARG A 122 -13.84 0.94 -7.24
N SER A 123 -13.12 0.18 -6.40
CA SER A 123 -13.54 -1.16 -6.01
C SER A 123 -14.83 -1.16 -5.16
N GLU A 124 -15.32 0.01 -4.74
CA GLU A 124 -16.62 0.18 -4.07
C GLU A 124 -17.81 0.35 -5.03
N LYS A 125 -17.57 0.37 -6.36
CA LYS A 125 -18.60 0.64 -7.38
C LYS A 125 -19.73 -0.40 -7.42
N ASP A 126 -19.43 -1.65 -7.06
CA ASP A 126 -20.35 -2.77 -7.13
C ASP A 126 -20.24 -3.64 -5.86
N PRO A 127 -21.33 -4.30 -5.43
CA PRO A 127 -21.35 -5.05 -4.17
C PRO A 127 -20.41 -6.26 -4.17
N PHE A 128 -20.05 -6.79 -5.33
CA PHE A 128 -19.26 -8.01 -5.45
C PHE A 128 -17.77 -7.70 -5.24
N THR A 129 -17.26 -6.66 -5.89
CA THR A 129 -15.90 -6.16 -5.68
C THR A 129 -15.74 -5.57 -4.28
N LEU A 130 -16.78 -4.93 -3.74
CA LEU A 130 -16.78 -4.45 -2.36
C LEU A 130 -16.69 -5.60 -1.35
N MET A 131 -17.43 -6.69 -1.56
CA MET A 131 -17.27 -7.90 -0.73
C MET A 131 -15.86 -8.48 -0.85
N ARG A 132 -15.30 -8.58 -2.06
CA ARG A 132 -13.91 -9.02 -2.24
C ARG A 132 -12.92 -8.12 -1.49
N MET A 133 -13.17 -6.81 -1.42
CA MET A 133 -12.36 -5.89 -0.63
C MET A 133 -12.42 -6.22 0.87
N ILE A 134 -13.62 -6.53 1.39
CA ILE A 134 -13.80 -6.98 2.78
C ILE A 134 -13.04 -8.29 3.02
N GLU A 135 -13.16 -9.27 2.13
CA GLU A 135 -12.46 -10.54 2.23
C GLU A 135 -10.94 -10.35 2.28
N VAL A 136 -10.37 -9.61 1.32
CA VAL A 136 -8.91 -9.43 1.23
C VAL A 136 -8.38 -8.53 2.34
N ASN A 137 -9.01 -7.39 2.60
CA ASN A 137 -8.47 -6.41 3.54
C ASN A 137 -8.71 -6.82 5.01
N ILE A 138 -9.83 -7.49 5.30
CA ILE A 138 -10.26 -7.79 6.68
C ILE A 138 -10.15 -9.28 6.97
N LEU A 139 -10.90 -10.14 6.26
CA LEU A 139 -11.02 -11.56 6.64
C LEU A 139 -9.71 -12.33 6.46
N ASN A 140 -9.03 -12.14 5.33
CA ASN A 140 -7.74 -12.77 5.07
C ASN A 140 -6.68 -12.28 6.06
N THR A 141 -6.72 -11.02 6.46
CA THR A 141 -5.83 -10.49 7.51
C THR A 141 -6.04 -11.22 8.83
N ILE A 142 -7.29 -11.40 9.28
CA ILE A 142 -7.61 -12.14 10.51
C ILE A 142 -7.13 -13.60 10.40
N ALA A 143 -7.45 -14.27 9.28
CA ALA A 143 -7.11 -15.67 9.07
C ALA A 143 -5.59 -15.90 9.01
N THR A 144 -4.84 -15.00 8.39
CA THR A 144 -3.37 -15.11 8.26
C THR A 144 -2.66 -14.78 9.57
N ILE A 145 -3.19 -13.86 10.40
CA ILE A 145 -2.71 -13.63 11.76
C ILE A 145 -2.90 -14.87 12.62
N ALA A 146 -4.08 -15.49 12.59
CA ALA A 146 -4.35 -16.73 13.33
C ALA A 146 -3.37 -17.84 12.93
N GLN A 147 -3.16 -18.07 11.64
CA GLN A 147 -2.20 -19.06 11.13
C GLN A 147 -0.75 -18.75 11.55
N ALA A 148 -0.35 -17.47 11.56
CA ALA A 148 0.98 -17.04 12.00
C ALA A 148 1.17 -17.31 13.50
N ARG A 149 0.19 -16.93 14.33
CA ARG A 149 0.18 -17.18 15.77
C ARG A 149 0.26 -18.66 16.09
N ASP A 150 -0.58 -19.48 15.46
CA ASP A 150 -0.66 -20.92 15.74
C ASP A 150 0.63 -21.66 15.34
N LYS A 151 1.44 -21.06 14.46
CA LYS A 151 2.78 -21.52 14.08
C LYS A 151 3.93 -20.85 14.83
N GLY A 152 3.62 -20.06 15.87
CA GLY A 152 4.61 -19.45 16.76
C GLY A 152 5.38 -18.28 16.16
N ALA A 153 4.76 -17.49 15.27
CA ALA A 153 5.36 -16.26 14.78
C ALA A 153 5.69 -15.30 15.94
N ARG A 154 6.80 -14.57 15.81
CA ARG A 154 7.21 -13.57 16.81
C ARG A 154 6.45 -12.28 16.64
N LYS A 155 6.16 -11.93 15.39
CA LYS A 155 5.48 -10.69 15.04
C LYS A 155 4.80 -10.76 13.69
N TYR A 156 3.68 -10.08 13.59
CA TYR A 156 2.96 -9.85 12.34
C TYR A 156 3.02 -8.37 11.97
N PHE A 157 3.27 -8.08 10.70
CA PHE A 157 3.26 -6.73 10.16
C PHE A 157 2.22 -6.64 9.06
N CYS A 158 1.48 -5.54 8.99
CA CYS A 158 0.68 -5.23 7.81
C CYS A 158 0.60 -3.74 7.53
N VAL A 159 0.18 -3.42 6.31
CA VAL A 159 0.03 -2.04 5.85
C VAL A 159 -1.37 -1.51 6.19
N SER A 160 -1.39 -0.43 6.97
CA SER A 160 -2.54 0.47 7.08
C SER A 160 -2.40 1.59 6.03
N THR A 161 -3.20 2.65 6.13
CA THR A 161 -3.18 3.79 5.20
C THR A 161 -3.51 5.07 5.95
N ASP A 162 -2.96 6.17 5.46
CA ASP A 162 -3.39 7.54 5.79
C ASP A 162 -4.93 7.71 5.73
N LYS A 163 -5.60 6.97 4.83
CA LYS A 163 -7.05 7.03 4.65
C LYS A 163 -7.85 6.39 5.78
N ALA A 164 -7.21 5.69 6.72
CA ALA A 164 -7.85 5.13 7.91
C ALA A 164 -8.07 6.19 9.01
N ALA A 165 -7.30 7.28 9.02
CA ALA A 165 -7.33 8.28 10.08
C ALA A 165 -8.67 9.06 10.14
N ASN A 166 -9.37 9.17 9.01
CA ASN A 166 -10.73 9.71 8.86
C ASN A 166 -11.30 9.22 7.52
N PRO A 167 -11.91 8.04 7.43
CA PRO A 167 -12.29 7.48 6.13
C PRO A 167 -13.44 8.26 5.48
N VAL A 168 -13.33 8.54 4.18
CA VAL A 168 -14.37 9.20 3.36
C VAL A 168 -14.92 8.29 2.25
N ASN A 169 -14.32 7.11 2.09
CA ASN A 169 -14.68 6.08 1.12
C ASN A 169 -14.58 4.67 1.75
N MET A 170 -15.17 3.66 1.10
CA MET A 170 -15.23 2.30 1.63
C MET A 170 -13.87 1.64 1.73
N MET A 171 -12.92 2.03 0.87
CA MET A 171 -11.53 1.52 0.95
C MET A 171 -10.87 1.94 2.26
N GLY A 172 -10.90 3.23 2.59
CA GLY A 172 -10.40 3.74 3.87
C GLY A 172 -11.13 3.12 5.07
N ALA A 173 -12.46 3.01 4.98
CA ALA A 173 -13.27 2.40 6.04
C ALA A 173 -12.93 0.90 6.24
N SER A 174 -12.67 0.14 5.17
CA SER A 174 -12.26 -1.27 5.28
C SER A 174 -10.94 -1.42 6.03
N LYS A 175 -10.00 -0.50 5.82
CA LYS A 175 -8.71 -0.46 6.53
C LYS A 175 -8.87 -0.01 7.97
N ARG A 176 -9.80 0.91 8.26
CA ARG A 176 -10.14 1.28 9.64
C ARG A 176 -10.76 0.12 10.41
N ILE A 177 -11.68 -0.64 9.80
CA ILE A 177 -12.24 -1.86 10.41
C ILE A 177 -11.15 -2.92 10.59
N MET A 178 -10.27 -3.10 9.61
CA MET A 178 -9.09 -3.98 9.74
C MET A 178 -8.25 -3.59 10.96
N GLU A 179 -7.93 -2.30 11.17
CA GLU A 179 -7.19 -1.82 12.36
C GLU A 179 -7.87 -2.22 13.68
N MET A 180 -9.21 -2.18 13.77
CA MET A 180 -9.95 -2.63 14.97
C MET A 180 -9.71 -4.11 15.26
N PHE A 181 -9.74 -4.96 14.23
CA PHE A 181 -9.40 -6.37 14.37
C PHE A 181 -7.93 -6.57 14.75
N LEU A 182 -6.99 -5.79 14.21
CA LEU A 182 -5.59 -5.86 14.62
C LEU A 182 -5.42 -5.58 16.11
N MET A 183 -6.18 -4.63 16.68
CA MET A 183 -6.09 -4.36 18.12
C MET A 183 -6.54 -5.56 18.96
N ARG A 184 -7.60 -6.27 18.54
CA ARG A 184 -8.01 -7.54 19.17
C ARG A 184 -6.92 -8.61 19.06
N GLU A 185 -6.42 -8.85 17.85
CA GLU A 185 -5.43 -9.92 17.64
C GLU A 185 -4.06 -9.60 18.29
N SER A 186 -3.74 -8.32 18.48
CA SER A 186 -2.50 -7.85 19.13
C SER A 186 -2.34 -8.32 20.58
N ALA A 187 -3.42 -8.77 21.20
CA ALA A 187 -3.39 -9.38 22.53
C ALA A 187 -2.67 -10.74 22.55
N SER A 188 -2.61 -11.42 21.40
CA SER A 188 -2.09 -12.80 21.29
C SER A 188 -0.84 -12.91 20.41
N LEU A 189 -0.60 -11.95 19.51
CA LEU A 189 0.58 -11.89 18.66
C LEU A 189 0.98 -10.43 18.52
N PRO A 190 2.25 -10.04 18.77
CA PRO A 190 2.69 -8.67 18.53
C PRO A 190 2.42 -8.26 17.08
N ILE A 191 1.80 -7.09 16.89
CA ILE A 191 1.48 -6.53 15.58
C ILE A 191 2.05 -5.13 15.48
N SER A 192 2.67 -4.78 14.36
CA SER A 192 2.94 -3.38 14.02
C SER A 192 2.48 -3.08 12.60
N THR A 193 2.33 -1.80 12.29
CA THR A 193 1.91 -1.35 10.97
C THR A 193 2.75 -0.18 10.48
N ALA A 194 2.54 0.19 9.21
CA ALA A 194 3.04 1.44 8.66
C ALA A 194 1.92 2.19 7.95
N ARG A 195 1.96 3.52 8.02
CA ARG A 195 1.17 4.45 7.22
C ARG A 195 2.13 5.23 6.33
N PHE A 196 1.88 5.18 5.04
CA PHE A 196 2.58 5.99 4.06
C PHE A 196 1.56 6.63 3.13
N ALA A 197 2.03 7.71 2.50
CA ALA A 197 1.31 8.47 1.50
C ALA A 197 1.34 7.73 0.15
N ASN A 198 1.50 8.45 -0.95
CA ASN A 198 1.66 7.87 -2.27
C ASN A 198 3.06 7.29 -2.46
N VAL A 199 3.14 5.99 -2.78
CA VAL A 199 4.37 5.39 -3.31
C VAL A 199 4.46 5.70 -4.80
N ALA A 200 5.47 6.49 -5.18
CA ALA A 200 5.68 6.95 -6.55
C ALA A 200 5.79 5.76 -7.52
N PHE A 201 5.05 5.83 -8.62
CA PHE A 201 4.99 4.79 -9.67
C PHE A 201 4.55 3.40 -9.21
N SER A 202 3.91 3.28 -8.03
CA SER A 202 3.29 2.02 -7.61
C SER A 202 2.19 1.57 -8.57
N ASP A 203 1.98 0.25 -8.68
CA ASP A 203 1.07 -0.37 -9.64
C ASP A 203 -0.34 0.21 -9.54
N GLY A 204 -0.90 0.56 -10.70
CA GLY A 204 -2.22 1.16 -10.82
C GLY A 204 -2.33 2.61 -10.32
N SER A 205 -1.26 3.24 -9.83
CA SER A 205 -1.26 4.68 -9.52
C SER A 205 -1.29 5.53 -10.80
N LEU A 206 -1.66 6.81 -10.66
CA LEU A 206 -1.61 7.75 -11.78
C LEU A 206 -0.20 7.87 -12.39
N LEU A 207 0.84 7.89 -11.55
CA LEU A 207 2.24 7.92 -11.97
C LEU A 207 2.64 6.65 -12.76
N HIS A 208 2.16 5.47 -12.33
CA HIS A 208 2.32 4.25 -13.13
C HIS A 208 1.59 4.38 -14.47
N GLY A 209 0.44 5.04 -14.50
CA GLY A 209 -0.27 5.42 -15.71
C GLY A 209 0.59 6.21 -16.69
N PHE A 210 1.45 7.13 -16.23
CA PHE A 210 2.35 7.89 -17.10
C PHE A 210 3.30 6.98 -17.89
N ASN A 211 3.88 5.95 -17.25
CA ASN A 211 4.71 4.95 -17.93
C ASN A 211 3.90 4.22 -19.04
N GLN A 212 2.66 3.84 -18.72
CA GLN A 212 1.79 3.14 -19.66
C GLN A 212 1.38 4.03 -20.85
N ARG A 213 1.04 5.30 -20.61
CA ARG A 213 0.70 6.27 -21.66
C ARG A 213 1.91 6.54 -22.54
N PHE A 214 3.08 6.75 -21.93
CA PHE A 214 4.33 6.97 -22.65
C PHE A 214 4.68 5.80 -23.58
N ALA A 215 4.66 4.57 -23.07
CA ALA A 215 4.95 3.37 -23.85
C ALA A 215 3.98 3.17 -25.03
N LYS A 216 2.72 3.59 -24.85
CA LYS A 216 1.65 3.49 -25.87
C LYS A 216 1.54 4.73 -26.77
N ARG A 217 2.42 5.74 -26.61
CA ARG A 217 2.36 7.03 -27.32
C ARG A 217 1.00 7.73 -27.17
N GLN A 218 0.44 7.67 -25.96
CA GLN A 218 -0.84 8.27 -25.60
C GLN A 218 -0.63 9.57 -24.78
N PRO A 219 -1.61 10.49 -24.77
CA PRO A 219 -1.55 11.67 -23.90
C PRO A 219 -1.44 11.33 -22.43
N ILE A 220 -0.90 12.27 -21.66
CA ILE A 220 -0.86 12.20 -20.19
C ILE A 220 -1.90 13.15 -19.61
N SER A 221 -2.78 12.63 -18.76
CA SER A 221 -3.78 13.39 -18.02
C SER A 221 -3.37 13.46 -16.54
N ALA A 222 -3.57 14.60 -15.88
CA ALA A 222 -3.32 14.73 -14.45
C ALA A 222 -4.09 15.89 -13.81
N PRO A 223 -4.53 15.78 -12.54
CA PRO A 223 -5.05 16.94 -11.82
C PRO A 223 -3.93 17.96 -11.54
N ASN A 224 -4.25 19.25 -11.60
CA ASN A 224 -3.33 20.36 -11.38
C ASN A 224 -3.52 21.09 -10.04
N ASP A 225 -4.51 20.69 -9.26
CA ASP A 225 -4.90 21.25 -7.98
C ASP A 225 -4.60 20.30 -6.81
N VAL A 226 -4.66 18.99 -7.05
CA VAL A 226 -4.39 17.96 -6.05
C VAL A 226 -2.89 17.85 -5.72
N ARG A 227 -2.57 17.91 -4.42
CA ARG A 227 -1.22 17.74 -3.90
C ARG A 227 -1.12 16.53 -2.99
N ARG A 228 -0.01 15.80 -3.08
CA ARG A 228 0.27 14.61 -2.27
C ARG A 228 1.73 14.55 -1.82
N TYR A 229 1.99 13.80 -0.77
CA TYR A 229 3.33 13.40 -0.38
C TYR A 229 3.75 12.15 -1.15
N PHE A 230 5.00 12.10 -1.62
CA PHE A 230 5.51 10.96 -2.37
C PHE A 230 6.76 10.36 -1.73
N VAL A 231 6.70 9.04 -1.55
CA VAL A 231 7.85 8.21 -1.19
C VAL A 231 8.26 7.34 -2.37
N THR A 232 9.53 6.97 -2.44
CA THR A 232 10.03 6.01 -3.41
C THR A 232 9.63 4.58 -3.02
N PRO A 233 9.66 3.62 -3.97
CA PRO A 233 9.47 2.22 -3.64
C PRO A 233 10.42 1.72 -2.55
N GLN A 234 11.72 2.05 -2.63
CA GLN A 234 12.70 1.65 -1.62
C GLN A 234 12.34 2.17 -0.23
N GLU A 235 12.02 3.46 -0.09
CA GLU A 235 11.63 4.04 1.19
C GLU A 235 10.38 3.35 1.78
N SER A 236 9.42 2.94 0.93
CA SER A 236 8.26 2.18 1.41
C SER A 236 8.66 0.81 1.98
N GLY A 237 9.62 0.13 1.35
CA GLY A 237 10.17 -1.14 1.84
C GLY A 237 10.95 -0.97 3.14
N GLU A 238 11.76 0.09 3.23
CA GLU A 238 12.54 0.45 4.42
C GLU A 238 11.64 0.73 5.62
N LEU A 239 10.58 1.54 5.45
CA LEU A 239 9.61 1.82 6.51
C LEU A 239 8.88 0.55 6.97
N CYS A 240 8.49 -0.32 6.03
CA CYS A 240 7.85 -1.60 6.36
C CYS A 240 8.78 -2.52 7.15
N LEU A 241 10.05 -2.66 6.74
CA LEU A 241 11.02 -3.49 7.43
C LEU A 241 11.34 -2.93 8.82
N SER A 242 11.55 -1.63 8.94
CA SER A 242 11.80 -0.97 10.23
C SER A 242 10.63 -1.14 11.19
N SER A 243 9.38 -0.93 10.73
CA SER A 243 8.21 -1.21 11.57
C SER A 243 8.18 -2.69 11.98
N CYS A 244 8.38 -3.62 11.04
CA CYS A 244 8.35 -5.04 11.32
C CYS A 244 9.40 -5.46 12.36
N LEU A 245 10.65 -5.02 12.24
CA LEU A 245 11.73 -5.48 13.10
C LEU A 245 11.96 -4.64 14.36
N LEU A 246 11.74 -3.33 14.29
CA LEU A 246 12.04 -2.39 15.38
C LEU A 246 10.78 -1.93 16.10
N GLY A 247 9.60 -1.97 15.46
CA GLY A 247 8.36 -1.56 16.11
C GLY A 247 7.99 -2.45 17.31
N GLU A 248 7.31 -1.87 18.27
CA GLU A 248 6.69 -2.58 19.38
C GLU A 248 5.28 -3.03 19.01
N ASN A 249 4.61 -3.70 19.95
CA ASN A 249 3.23 -4.12 19.73
C ASN A 249 2.33 -2.87 19.65
N ARG A 250 1.53 -2.80 18.59
CA ARG A 250 0.59 -1.73 18.22
C ARG A 250 1.23 -0.44 17.69
N ASP A 251 2.53 -0.46 17.42
CA ASP A 251 3.20 0.69 16.80
C ASP A 251 2.73 0.88 15.35
N ILE A 252 2.49 2.15 14.99
CA ILE A 252 2.23 2.58 13.61
C ILE A 252 3.33 3.52 13.17
N PHE A 253 4.17 3.06 12.24
CA PHE A 253 5.28 3.86 11.72
C PHE A 253 4.80 4.76 10.57
N PHE A 254 5.30 5.99 10.51
CA PHE A 254 5.02 6.93 9.42
C PHE A 254 6.24 7.81 9.11
N PRO A 255 6.39 8.33 7.88
CA PRO A 255 7.42 9.31 7.59
C PRO A 255 7.14 10.63 8.32
N LYS A 256 8.13 11.18 9.04
CA LYS A 256 7.97 12.53 9.58
C LYS A 256 7.87 13.54 8.45
N LEU A 257 6.98 14.51 8.64
CA LEU A 257 6.94 15.68 7.78
C LEU A 257 8.24 16.46 7.95
N SER A 258 8.86 16.81 6.83
CA SER A 258 10.11 17.56 6.77
C SER A 258 10.11 18.45 5.53
N GLU A 259 11.06 19.38 5.44
CA GLU A 259 11.25 20.17 4.21
C GLU A 259 11.50 19.27 2.99
N ALA A 260 12.15 18.12 3.20
CA ALA A 260 12.35 17.13 2.15
C ALA A 260 11.02 16.52 1.68
N LEU A 261 10.08 16.25 2.58
CA LEU A 261 8.77 15.68 2.26
C LEU A 261 7.72 16.78 2.07
N HIS A 262 7.68 17.38 0.88
CA HIS A 262 6.73 18.44 0.53
C HIS A 262 5.61 17.96 -0.39
N LEU A 263 4.50 18.69 -0.34
CA LEU A 263 3.32 18.48 -1.18
C LEU A 263 3.62 18.79 -2.65
N THR A 264 3.55 17.77 -3.51
CA THR A 264 3.79 17.89 -4.96
C THR A 264 2.51 17.62 -5.75
N ARG A 265 2.28 18.39 -6.83
CA ARG A 265 1.14 18.15 -7.74
C ARG A 265 1.44 17.05 -8.74
N PHE A 266 0.41 16.34 -9.17
CA PHE A 266 0.55 15.33 -10.23
C PHE A 266 1.00 15.93 -11.56
N SER A 267 0.49 17.12 -11.92
CA SER A 267 0.93 17.88 -13.11
C SER A 267 2.43 18.20 -13.08
N ASP A 268 2.96 18.61 -11.93
CA ASP A 268 4.39 18.96 -11.79
C ASP A 268 5.28 17.73 -12.00
N ILE A 269 4.84 16.56 -11.52
CA ILE A 269 5.53 15.29 -11.74
C ILE A 269 5.47 14.89 -13.23
N ALA A 270 4.32 15.07 -13.88
CA ALA A 270 4.17 14.78 -15.31
C ALA A 270 5.11 15.64 -16.18
N VAL A 271 5.24 16.93 -15.86
CA VAL A 271 6.19 17.85 -16.53
C VAL A 271 7.62 17.32 -16.36
N ARG A 272 8.07 17.11 -15.12
CA ARG A 272 9.44 16.61 -14.84
C ARG A 272 9.71 15.25 -15.50
N TYR A 273 8.70 14.38 -15.52
CA TYR A 273 8.76 13.06 -16.15
C TYR A 273 9.02 13.17 -17.66
N LEU A 274 8.28 14.05 -18.35
CA LEU A 274 8.45 14.28 -19.79
C LEU A 274 9.78 14.96 -20.12
N GLU A 275 10.17 15.96 -19.34
CA GLU A 275 11.46 16.66 -19.50
C GLU A 275 12.64 15.69 -19.36
N ASN A 276 12.59 14.77 -18.38
CA ASN A 276 13.60 13.72 -18.19
C ASN A 276 13.65 12.72 -19.37
N LEU A 277 12.58 12.61 -20.15
CA LEU A 277 12.51 11.80 -21.38
C LEU A 277 12.84 12.60 -22.64
N GLY A 278 13.20 13.87 -22.49
CA GLY A 278 13.54 14.77 -23.59
C GLY A 278 12.32 15.24 -24.39
N PHE A 279 11.16 15.35 -23.76
CA PHE A 279 9.94 15.90 -24.34
C PHE A 279 9.52 17.19 -23.64
N GLN A 280 9.03 18.15 -24.41
CA GLN A 280 8.37 19.33 -23.88
C GLN A 280 6.88 19.04 -23.68
N PRO A 281 6.28 19.28 -22.50
CA PRO A 281 4.84 19.18 -22.33
C PRO A 281 4.13 20.23 -23.20
N HIS A 282 3.06 19.81 -23.88
CA HIS A 282 2.15 20.68 -24.63
C HIS A 282 0.76 20.55 -24.03
N GLU A 283 0.32 21.58 -23.31
CA GLU A 283 -0.99 21.59 -22.65
C GLU A 283 -2.11 21.75 -23.69
N CYS A 284 -3.04 20.81 -23.68
CA CYS A 284 -4.24 20.80 -24.50
C CYS A 284 -5.43 21.24 -23.65
N GLU A 285 -6.42 21.86 -24.30
CA GLU A 285 -7.63 22.38 -23.66
C GLU A 285 -8.66 21.26 -23.37
N SER A 286 -8.53 20.12 -24.03
CA SER A 286 -9.44 18.98 -23.86
C SER A 286 -8.78 17.62 -24.11
N GLU A 287 -9.45 16.59 -23.62
CA GLU A 287 -9.12 15.20 -23.88
C GLU A 287 -9.11 14.85 -25.39
N ASP A 288 -10.09 15.35 -26.14
CA ASP A 288 -10.21 15.08 -27.58
C ASP A 288 -9.11 15.77 -28.39
N GLU A 289 -8.74 17.00 -28.01
CA GLU A 289 -7.61 17.70 -28.62
C GLU A 289 -6.31 16.93 -28.35
N ALA A 290 -6.06 16.54 -27.10
CA ALA A 290 -4.86 15.81 -26.72
C ALA A 290 -4.72 14.50 -27.50
N ARG A 291 -5.83 13.77 -27.66
CA ARG A 291 -5.87 12.52 -28.44
C ARG A 291 -5.67 12.76 -29.93
N GLY A 292 -6.34 13.75 -30.50
CA GLY A 292 -6.28 14.08 -31.92
C GLY A 292 -4.90 14.56 -32.37
N ARG A 293 -4.16 15.24 -31.48
CA ARG A 293 -2.85 15.84 -31.79
C ARG A 293 -1.66 15.00 -31.34
N ALA A 294 -1.86 13.84 -30.72
CA ALA A 294 -0.77 13.04 -30.14
C ALA A 294 0.29 12.62 -31.15
N GLY A 295 -0.11 12.14 -32.33
CA GLY A 295 0.83 11.73 -33.36
C GLY A 295 1.73 12.89 -33.83
N GLU A 296 1.12 14.04 -34.09
CA GLU A 296 1.77 15.27 -34.56
C GLU A 296 2.75 15.82 -33.51
N LEU A 297 2.28 16.02 -32.27
CA LEU A 297 3.08 16.62 -31.21
C LEU A 297 4.27 15.74 -30.82
N ILE A 298 4.06 14.43 -30.67
CA ILE A 298 5.13 13.51 -30.26
C ILE A 298 6.24 13.45 -31.32
N ALA A 299 5.92 13.59 -32.61
CA ALA A 299 6.92 13.70 -33.68
C ALA A 299 7.81 14.95 -33.55
N GLN A 300 7.27 16.03 -32.98
CA GLN A 300 7.97 17.30 -32.75
C GLN A 300 8.66 17.38 -31.38
N LYS A 301 8.83 16.25 -30.67
CA LYS A 301 9.35 16.21 -29.29
C LYS A 301 8.49 17.00 -28.29
N LYS A 302 7.20 17.18 -28.60
CA LYS A 302 6.19 17.69 -27.68
C LYS A 302 5.29 16.55 -27.22
N TRP A 303 4.86 16.53 -25.97
CA TRP A 303 3.93 15.51 -25.49
C TRP A 303 2.59 16.15 -25.12
N PRO A 304 1.46 15.73 -25.70
CA PRO A 304 0.17 16.27 -25.32
C PRO A 304 -0.13 15.93 -23.85
N VAL A 305 -0.43 16.94 -23.07
CA VAL A 305 -0.89 16.80 -21.69
C VAL A 305 -2.25 17.47 -21.53
N TYR A 306 -3.11 16.88 -20.70
CA TYR A 306 -4.37 17.49 -20.28
C TYR A 306 -4.38 17.61 -18.76
N PHE A 307 -4.25 18.84 -18.29
CA PHE A 307 -4.24 19.16 -16.86
C PHE A 307 -5.58 19.76 -16.44
N PHE A 308 -6.17 19.21 -15.39
CA PHE A 308 -7.55 19.54 -15.01
C PHE A 308 -7.71 19.85 -13.52
N ALA A 309 -8.77 20.56 -13.16
CA ALA A 309 -9.21 20.67 -11.76
C ALA A 309 -9.95 19.38 -11.34
N SER A 310 -9.70 18.94 -10.11
CA SER A 310 -10.29 17.73 -9.54
C SER A 310 -11.78 17.89 -9.23
N ASP A 311 -12.57 16.87 -9.53
CA ASP A 311 -14.01 16.78 -9.20
C ASP A 311 -14.43 15.35 -8.81
N THR A 312 -13.47 14.51 -8.44
CA THR A 312 -13.65 13.06 -8.31
C THR A 312 -14.07 12.62 -6.91
N THR A 313 -14.84 11.53 -6.84
CA THR A 313 -15.33 10.96 -5.58
C THR A 313 -14.20 10.58 -4.63
N GLY A 314 -14.37 10.94 -3.35
CA GLY A 314 -13.66 10.30 -2.24
C GLY A 314 -12.16 10.62 -2.13
N GLU A 315 -11.67 11.63 -2.85
CA GLU A 315 -10.32 12.17 -2.65
C GLU A 315 -10.31 13.20 -1.52
N LYS A 316 -9.37 13.07 -0.59
CA LYS A 316 -9.12 14.09 0.43
C LYS A 316 -8.29 15.23 -0.17
N ASP A 317 -8.54 16.45 0.28
CA ASP A 317 -7.73 17.61 -0.13
C ASP A 317 -6.28 17.52 0.38
N PHE A 318 -6.08 16.94 1.57
CA PHE A 318 -4.77 16.71 2.18
C PHE A 318 -4.68 15.35 2.90
N GLU A 319 -3.47 14.80 2.98
CA GLU A 319 -3.19 13.55 3.69
C GLU A 319 -2.69 13.84 5.11
N GLU A 320 -3.24 13.10 6.09
CA GLU A 320 -2.85 13.18 7.50
C GLU A 320 -2.31 11.80 7.93
N PHE A 321 -1.11 11.76 8.52
CA PHE A 321 -0.53 10.52 9.02
C PHE A 321 -1.06 10.13 10.41
N PHE A 322 -1.40 11.14 11.21
CA PHE A 322 -1.93 11.03 12.57
C PHE A 322 -3.01 12.10 12.79
N ILE A 323 -3.91 11.86 13.75
CA ILE A 323 -4.93 12.83 14.19
C ILE A 323 -4.52 13.48 15.51
N GLU A 324 -5.13 14.64 15.80
CA GLU A 324 -4.93 15.33 17.08
C GLU A 324 -5.34 14.43 18.26
N GLY A 325 -4.52 14.41 19.31
CA GLY A 325 -4.74 13.59 20.50
C GLY A 325 -4.19 12.16 20.46
N GLN A 326 -3.59 11.71 19.34
CA GLN A 326 -2.85 10.44 19.34
C GLN A 326 -1.54 10.53 20.13
N ASP A 327 -1.17 9.42 20.76
CA ASP A 327 0.11 9.29 21.45
C ASP A 327 1.24 9.05 20.44
N LEU A 328 2.17 10.00 20.36
CA LEU A 328 3.26 10.01 19.39
C LEU A 328 4.61 9.86 20.09
N ASP A 329 5.44 8.98 19.55
CA ASP A 329 6.87 8.92 19.81
C ASP A 329 7.61 9.45 18.58
N LEU A 330 8.11 10.68 18.71
CA LEU A 330 8.87 11.38 17.68
C LEU A 330 10.36 11.45 18.02
N GLU A 331 10.81 10.85 19.12
CA GLU A 331 12.21 10.92 19.57
C GLU A 331 12.98 9.63 19.27
N ARG A 332 12.27 8.50 19.15
CA ARG A 332 12.88 7.19 18.91
C ARG A 332 13.68 7.08 17.61
N PHE A 333 13.22 7.74 16.56
CA PHE A 333 13.88 7.77 15.25
C PHE A 333 13.98 9.21 14.76
N GLU A 334 14.95 9.53 13.91
CA GLU A 334 15.15 10.89 13.41
C GLU A 334 14.10 11.25 12.35
N THR A 335 13.87 10.35 11.40
CA THR A 335 13.08 10.57 10.18
C THR A 335 11.75 9.80 10.16
N MET A 336 11.60 8.80 11.03
CA MET A 336 10.35 8.05 11.22
C MET A 336 9.63 8.49 12.50
N GLY A 337 8.32 8.68 12.44
CA GLY A 337 7.47 8.86 13.61
C GLY A 337 6.76 7.55 13.96
N VAL A 338 6.44 7.37 15.23
CA VAL A 338 5.69 6.22 15.72
C VAL A 338 4.43 6.70 16.44
N ILE A 339 3.28 6.15 16.06
CA ILE A 339 2.04 6.29 16.83
C ILE A 339 1.91 5.07 17.73
N ARG A 340 1.76 5.29 19.04
CA ARG A 340 1.50 4.24 20.02
C ARG A 340 0.00 4.02 20.12
N ASN A 341 -0.52 3.02 19.40
CA ASN A 341 -1.97 2.81 19.34
C ASN A 341 -2.45 2.03 20.58
N PRO A 342 -3.51 2.48 21.27
CA PRO A 342 -4.03 1.79 22.44
C PRO A 342 -4.73 0.47 22.05
N ALA A 343 -4.89 -0.42 23.02
CA ALA A 343 -5.57 -1.71 22.88
C ALA A 343 -7.10 -1.57 22.88
N GLU A 344 -7.64 -0.60 22.15
CA GLU A 344 -9.06 -0.26 22.20
C GLU A 344 -9.84 -0.90 21.04
N TYR A 345 -10.84 -1.71 21.38
CA TYR A 345 -11.77 -2.32 20.45
C TYR A 345 -13.04 -2.76 21.19
N ASP A 346 -14.17 -2.82 20.47
CA ASP A 346 -15.42 -3.37 20.97
C ASP A 346 -15.60 -4.81 20.44
N THR A 347 -15.43 -5.80 21.32
CA THR A 347 -15.58 -7.21 20.97
C THR A 347 -16.97 -7.52 20.41
N ALA A 348 -18.04 -6.99 21.00
CA ALA A 348 -19.40 -7.30 20.54
C ALA A 348 -19.66 -6.73 19.14
N LEU A 349 -19.10 -5.56 18.86
CA LEU A 349 -19.17 -4.94 17.54
C LEU A 349 -18.38 -5.73 16.49
N LEU A 350 -17.17 -6.21 16.83
CA LEU A 350 -16.36 -7.04 15.93
C LEU A 350 -17.01 -8.40 15.64
N GLU A 351 -17.56 -9.07 16.65
CA GLU A 351 -18.29 -10.33 16.45
C GLU A 351 -19.56 -10.12 15.63
N HIS A 352 -20.28 -9.02 15.86
CA HIS A 352 -21.43 -8.66 15.03
C HIS A 352 -21.04 -8.48 13.56
N PHE A 353 -19.92 -7.80 13.28
CA PHE A 353 -19.41 -7.65 11.92
C PHE A 353 -19.14 -8.99 11.24
N LEU A 354 -18.44 -9.90 11.92
CA LEU A 354 -18.13 -11.22 11.37
C LEU A 354 -19.40 -12.03 11.09
N ALA A 355 -20.33 -12.09 12.04
CA ALA A 355 -21.59 -12.81 11.90
C ALA A 355 -22.44 -12.25 10.74
N GLU A 356 -22.47 -10.92 10.60
CA GLU A 356 -23.24 -10.29 9.54
C GLU A 356 -22.62 -10.51 8.15
N ILE A 357 -21.29 -10.41 8.02
CA ILE A 357 -20.60 -10.75 6.78
C ILE A 357 -20.81 -12.22 6.41
N GLU A 358 -20.75 -13.14 7.37
CA GLU A 358 -21.04 -14.55 7.12
C GLU A 358 -22.48 -14.76 6.64
N ARG A 359 -23.46 -14.15 7.32
CA ARG A 359 -24.87 -14.18 6.93
C ARG A 359 -25.09 -13.64 5.51
N ILE A 360 -24.43 -12.53 5.16
CA ILE A 360 -24.50 -11.91 3.85
C ILE A 360 -23.94 -12.88 2.79
N ARG A 361 -22.75 -13.45 3.03
CA ARG A 361 -22.06 -14.37 2.10
C ARG A 361 -22.76 -15.72 1.92
N ALA A 362 -23.56 -16.15 2.90
CA ALA A 362 -24.35 -17.37 2.81
C ALA A 362 -25.53 -17.27 1.83
N ARG A 363 -25.93 -16.05 1.44
CA ARG A 363 -27.00 -15.85 0.45
C ARG A 363 -26.45 -15.96 -0.98
N PRO A 364 -27.30 -16.32 -1.96
CA PRO A 364 -26.90 -16.35 -3.37
C PRO A 364 -26.47 -14.98 -3.93
N THR A 365 -26.90 -13.87 -3.31
CA THR A 365 -26.57 -12.50 -3.71
C THR A 365 -26.67 -11.55 -2.52
N TRP A 366 -26.10 -10.35 -2.66
CA TRP A 366 -26.15 -9.26 -1.70
C TRP A 366 -26.06 -7.90 -2.38
N ASP A 367 -26.49 -6.84 -1.69
CA ASP A 367 -26.55 -5.49 -2.22
C ASP A 367 -25.59 -4.54 -1.49
N LYS A 368 -25.14 -3.50 -2.19
CA LYS A 368 -24.19 -2.50 -1.67
C LYS A 368 -24.72 -1.76 -0.42
N PRO A 369 -26.00 -1.34 -0.34
CA PRO A 369 -26.51 -0.60 0.82
C PRO A 369 -26.40 -1.34 2.15
N GLU A 370 -26.52 -2.67 2.13
CA GLU A 370 -26.40 -3.49 3.34
C GLU A 370 -24.96 -3.52 3.87
N LEU A 371 -23.97 -3.60 2.97
CA LEU A 371 -22.55 -3.50 3.32
C LEU A 371 -22.20 -2.11 3.84
N VAL A 372 -22.74 -1.06 3.22
CA VAL A 372 -22.55 0.33 3.68
C VAL A 372 -23.18 0.55 5.06
N ALA A 373 -24.38 0.02 5.30
CA ALA A 373 -25.02 0.09 6.62
C ALA A 373 -24.19 -0.60 7.70
N LEU A 374 -23.60 -1.75 7.39
CA LEU A 374 -22.69 -2.44 8.30
C LEU A 374 -21.43 -1.59 8.58
N PHE A 375 -20.84 -0.95 7.57
CA PHE A 375 -19.69 -0.06 7.76
C PHE A 375 -20.02 1.16 8.62
N ASN A 376 -21.17 1.79 8.40
CA ASN A 376 -21.66 2.91 9.23
C ASN A 376 -21.88 2.47 10.69
N ARG A 377 -22.31 1.23 10.92
CA ARG A 377 -22.42 0.69 12.27
C ARG A 377 -21.04 0.49 12.92
N MET A 378 -20.05 0.04 12.16
CA MET A 378 -18.68 -0.12 12.64
C MET A 378 -18.01 1.22 12.94
N ILE A 379 -18.32 2.24 12.13
CA ILE A 379 -17.70 3.56 12.19
C ILE A 379 -18.82 4.61 12.15
N PRO A 380 -19.42 4.99 13.29
CA PRO A 380 -20.55 5.93 13.31
C PRO A 380 -20.25 7.30 12.71
N GLU A 381 -18.99 7.75 12.80
CA GLU A 381 -18.48 9.01 12.21
C GLU A 381 -18.26 8.92 10.68
N PHE A 382 -18.45 7.74 10.07
CA PHE A 382 -18.20 7.52 8.66
C PHE A 382 -19.27 8.20 7.79
N GLN A 383 -18.88 9.31 7.16
CA GLN A 383 -19.69 9.97 6.15
C GLN A 383 -19.25 9.48 4.77
N HIS A 384 -19.93 8.46 4.25
CA HIS A 384 -19.66 7.98 2.89
C HIS A 384 -20.11 9.04 1.87
N PHE A 385 -19.15 9.64 1.17
CA PHE A 385 -19.39 10.62 0.12
C PHE A 385 -19.21 9.99 -1.27
N GLU A 386 -20.32 9.75 -2.00
CA GLU A 386 -20.29 9.18 -3.36
C GLU A 386 -20.79 10.22 -4.39
N THR A 387 -19.90 10.71 -5.27
CA THR A 387 -20.30 11.67 -6.34
C THR A 387 -20.67 11.00 -7.66
N GLY A 388 -20.49 9.68 -7.76
CA GLY A 388 -20.70 8.89 -8.98
C GLY A 388 -19.64 9.08 -10.07
N LYS A 389 -18.70 10.00 -9.90
CA LYS A 389 -17.55 10.24 -10.79
C LYS A 389 -16.28 9.61 -10.22
N TYR A 390 -15.65 8.74 -11.00
CA TYR A 390 -14.38 8.07 -10.66
C TYR A 390 -13.27 8.52 -11.61
N LEU A 391 -12.01 8.47 -11.18
CA LEU A 391 -10.86 8.88 -12.00
C LEU A 391 -10.72 8.12 -13.32
N ASP A 392 -11.25 6.90 -13.43
CA ASP A 392 -11.23 6.11 -14.67
C ASP A 392 -12.36 6.43 -15.65
N GLY A 393 -13.26 7.35 -15.30
CA GLY A 393 -14.09 8.05 -16.27
C GLY A 393 -13.32 9.13 -17.06
N ARG A 394 -12.04 9.35 -16.76
CA ARG A 394 -11.13 10.27 -17.44
C ARG A 394 -9.97 9.47 -18.08
N MET A 395 -9.35 10.02 -19.14
CA MET A 395 -8.33 9.33 -19.96
C MET A 395 -7.16 8.71 -19.19
#